data_AF-A0A7S3XJ28-F1
#
_entry.id   AF-A0A7S3XJ28-F1
#
_cell.length_a   1.000
_cell.length_b   1.000
_cell.length_c   1.000
_cell.angle_alpha   90.00
_cell.angle_beta   90.00
_cell.angle_gamma   90.00
#
_symmetry.space_group_name_H-M   'P 1'
#
loop_
_entity.id
_entity.type
_entity.pdbx_description
1 polymer ?
#
loop_
_entity_poly.entity_id
_entity_poly.type
_entity_poly.pdbx_seq_one_letter_code
_entity_poly.pdbx_strand_id
1 'polypeptide(L)'
;KGNLAFNTGMFCCVYEVMTAIALLPQLWMFWTDKKVSSALANFVALTALNRFFTLSFWVLIPWAFPWATPSNRTNQMISEAGNLLILADFMYYYIQARLQGKTEIVLPSHSDEV
;
A
#
# COMPACT_ATOMS: atom_id res chain seq x y z
N LYS A 1 -22.95 4.76 -22.15
CA LYS A 1 -21.57 5.22 -21.87
C LYS A 1 -21.26 5.32 -20.36
N GLY A 2 -22.20 5.76 -19.50
CA GLY A 2 -21.97 5.81 -18.04
C GLY A 2 -21.69 4.46 -17.35
N ASN A 3 -22.41 3.40 -17.71
CA ASN A 3 -22.25 2.08 -17.08
C ASN A 3 -20.87 1.44 -17.31
N LEU A 4 -20.23 1.69 -18.46
CA LEU A 4 -18.91 1.13 -18.74
C LEU A 4 -17.83 1.79 -17.88
N ALA A 5 -17.81 3.12 -17.81
CA ALA A 5 -16.83 3.86 -16.99
C ALA A 5 -16.98 3.53 -15.49
N PHE A 6 -18.22 3.40 -15.01
CA PHE A 6 -18.50 2.98 -13.64
C PHE A 6 -18.01 1.55 -13.38
N ASN A 7 -18.33 0.59 -14.26
CA ASN A 7 -17.89 -0.81 -14.12
C ASN A 7 -16.38 -0.94 -14.18
N THR A 8 -15.71 -0.21 -15.07
CA THR A 8 -14.24 -0.17 -15.13
C THR A 8 -13.64 0.40 -13.86
N GLY A 9 -14.19 1.51 -13.33
CA GLY A 9 -13.74 2.09 -12.07
C GLY A 9 -13.90 1.14 -10.88
N MET A 10 -15.04 0.45 -10.78
CA MET A 10 -15.29 -0.56 -9.76
C MET A 10 -14.34 -1.76 -9.88
N PHE A 11 -14.13 -2.25 -11.10
CA PHE A 11 -13.19 -3.34 -11.35
C PHE A 11 -11.76 -2.96 -10.95
N CYS A 12 -11.31 -1.74 -11.27
CA CYS A 12 -10.01 -1.23 -10.83
C CYS A 12 -9.90 -1.19 -9.30
N CYS A 13 -10.89 -0.62 -8.59
CA CYS A 13 -10.86 -0.58 -7.13
C CYS A 13 -10.79 -1.99 -6.52
N VAL A 14 -11.60 -2.93 -7.03
CA VAL A 14 -11.59 -4.33 -6.55
C VAL A 14 -10.23 -4.97 -6.81
N TYR A 15 -9.66 -4.78 -7.99
CA TYR A 15 -8.32 -5.29 -8.32
C TYR A 15 -7.24 -4.74 -7.38
N GLU A 16 -7.30 -3.46 -7.03
CA GLU A 16 -6.36 -2.82 -6.12
C GLU A 16 -6.50 -3.32 -4.68
N VAL A 17 -7.73 -3.48 -4.18
CA VAL A 17 -7.99 -4.09 -2.88
C VAL A 17 -7.52 -5.55 -2.86
N MET A 18 -7.77 -6.32 -3.91
CA MET A 18 -7.30 -7.69 -4.03
C MET A 18 -5.77 -7.78 -4.04
N THR A 19 -5.10 -6.80 -4.64
CA THR A 19 -3.63 -6.71 -4.59
C THR A 19 -3.13 -6.46 -3.17
N ALA A 20 -3.83 -5.63 -2.39
CA ALA A 20 -3.55 -5.43 -0.96
C ALA A 20 -3.68 -6.74 -0.17
N ILE A 21 -4.79 -7.45 -0.38
CA ILE A 21 -5.10 -8.71 0.29
C ILE A 21 -4.08 -9.79 -0.10
N ALA A 22 -3.64 -9.81 -1.36
CA ALA A 22 -2.61 -10.73 -1.83
C ALA A 22 -1.23 -10.53 -1.15
N LEU A 23 -0.99 -9.37 -0.55
CA LEU A 23 0.22 -9.12 0.24
C LEU A 23 0.10 -9.62 1.68
N LEU A 24 -1.10 -9.92 2.19
CA LEU A 24 -1.30 -10.40 3.57
C LEU A 24 -0.56 -11.71 3.86
N PRO A 25 -0.58 -12.75 3.00
CA PRO A 25 0.25 -13.95 3.20
C PRO A 25 1.74 -13.62 3.25
N GLN A 26 2.18 -12.64 2.45
CA GLN A 26 3.58 -12.18 2.44
C GLN A 26 3.96 -11.51 3.76
N LEU A 27 3.08 -10.64 4.29
CA LEU A 27 3.25 -10.04 5.61
C LEU A 27 3.21 -11.10 6.73
N TRP A 28 2.34 -12.10 6.61
CA TRP A 28 2.25 -13.19 7.58
C TRP A 28 3.52 -14.05 7.59
N MET A 29 4.11 -14.32 6.42
CA MET A 29 5.40 -14.99 6.30
C MET A 29 6.51 -14.18 6.96
N PHE A 30 6.49 -12.84 6.86
CA PHE A 30 7.45 -11.98 7.54
C PHE A 30 7.35 -12.09 9.06
N TRP A 31 6.13 -12.18 9.58
CA TRP A 31 5.89 -12.36 11.01
C TRP A 31 6.36 -13.74 11.50
N THR A 32 6.25 -14.76 10.66
CA THR A 32 6.53 -16.16 11.03
C THR A 32 8.01 -16.54 10.86
N ASP A 33 8.63 -16.24 9.71
CA ASP A 33 10.01 -16.63 9.40
C ASP A 33 11.06 -15.65 9.95
N LYS A 34 10.66 -14.45 10.42
CA LYS A 34 11.49 -13.40 11.03
C LYS A 34 12.69 -12.90 10.21
N LYS A 35 12.96 -13.49 9.04
CA LYS A 35 13.99 -13.12 8.09
C LYS A 35 13.38 -12.99 6.71
N VAL A 36 13.54 -11.81 6.14
CA VAL A 36 12.99 -11.46 4.84
C VAL A 36 14.13 -11.15 3.89
N SER A 37 14.10 -11.76 2.70
CA SER A 37 15.01 -11.38 1.62
C SER A 37 14.84 -9.89 1.31
N SER A 38 15.95 -9.16 1.28
CA SER A 38 15.93 -7.71 1.00
C SER A 38 15.22 -7.37 -0.31
N ALA A 39 15.25 -8.25 -1.32
CA ALA A 39 14.57 -8.02 -2.59
C ALA A 39 13.05 -7.94 -2.42
N LEU A 40 12.50 -8.83 -1.59
CA LEU A 40 11.08 -8.91 -1.34
C LEU A 40 10.58 -7.77 -0.44
N ALA A 41 11.37 -7.40 0.55
CA ALA A 41 11.09 -6.21 1.36
C ALA A 41 11.06 -4.93 0.52
N ASN A 42 12.03 -4.77 -0.40
CA ASN A 42 12.06 -3.65 -1.34
C ASN A 42 10.84 -3.66 -2.26
N PHE A 43 10.39 -4.83 -2.73
CA PHE A 43 9.19 -4.95 -3.55
C PHE A 43 7.93 -4.45 -2.82
N VAL A 44 7.73 -4.86 -1.56
CA VAL A 44 6.60 -4.40 -0.75
C VAL A 44 6.69 -2.89 -0.50
N ALA A 45 7.89 -2.37 -0.19
CA ALA A 45 8.10 -0.93 0.01
C ALA A 45 7.82 -0.10 -1.25
N LEU A 46 8.28 -0.56 -2.42
CA LEU A 46 7.99 0.09 -3.70
C LEU A 46 6.50 0.03 -4.05
N THR A 47 5.81 -1.06 -3.68
CA THR A 47 4.36 -1.17 -3.84
C THR A 47 3.64 -0.15 -2.97
N ALA A 48 4.02 -0.01 -1.69
CA ALA A 48 3.46 1.02 -0.81
C ALA A 48 3.73 2.44 -1.36
N LEU A 49 4.93 2.69 -1.86
CA LEU A 49 5.29 3.98 -2.47
C LEU A 49 4.46 4.29 -3.72
N ASN A 50 4.20 3.29 -4.57
CA ASN A 50 3.31 3.44 -5.72
C ASN A 50 1.89 3.84 -5.28
N ARG A 51 1.34 3.16 -4.26
CA ARG A 51 0.01 3.50 -3.69
C ARG A 51 -0.03 4.92 -3.11
N PHE A 52 1.05 5.34 -2.46
CA PHE A 52 1.20 6.71 -1.96
C PHE A 52 1.16 7.76 -3.07
N PHE A 53 1.85 7.53 -4.19
CA PHE A 53 1.80 8.45 -5.33
C PHE A 53 0.45 8.45 -6.02
N THR A 54 -0.22 7.30 -6.16
CA THR A 54 -1.58 7.21 -6.68
C THR A 54 -2.57 7.98 -5.81
N LEU A 55 -2.51 7.82 -4.48
CA LEU A 55 -3.34 8.60 -3.56
C LEU A 55 -3.05 10.10 -3.68
N SER A 56 -1.77 10.48 -3.72
CA SER A 56 -1.35 11.88 -3.87
C SER A 56 -1.89 12.49 -5.17
N PHE A 57 -1.83 11.76 -6.29
CA PHE A 57 -2.42 12.15 -7.56
C PHE A 57 -3.93 12.44 -7.41
N TRP A 58 -4.68 11.52 -6.80
CA TRP A 58 -6.12 11.69 -6.59
C TRP A 58 -6.46 12.83 -5.61
N VAL A 59 -5.59 13.12 -4.64
CA VAL A 59 -5.76 14.27 -3.74
C VAL A 59 -5.52 15.58 -4.48
N LEU A 60 -4.47 15.66 -5.31
CA LEU A 60 -4.01 16.89 -5.96
C LEU A 60 -4.77 17.24 -7.26
N ILE A 61 -5.40 16.27 -7.92
CA ILE A 61 -6.06 16.51 -9.21
C ILE A 61 -7.13 17.61 -9.23
N PRO A 62 -7.95 17.87 -8.18
CA PRO A 62 -8.92 18.96 -8.22
C PRO A 62 -8.26 20.34 -8.13
N TRP A 63 -7.06 20.43 -7.55
CA TRP A 63 -6.28 21.66 -7.53
C TRP A 63 -5.70 21.96 -8.90
N ALA A 64 -5.24 20.94 -9.63
CA ALA A 64 -4.71 21.09 -10.98
C ALA A 64 -5.82 21.26 -12.04
N PHE A 65 -6.94 20.55 -11.90
CA PHE A 65 -8.01 20.47 -12.89
C PHE A 65 -9.42 20.52 -12.24
N PRO A 66 -9.84 21.68 -11.71
CA PRO A 66 -11.10 21.80 -10.96
C PRO A 66 -12.36 21.42 -11.77
N TRP A 67 -12.32 21.62 -13.10
CA TRP A 67 -13.47 21.41 -13.99
C TRP A 67 -13.56 20.00 -14.61
N ALA A 68 -12.57 19.13 -14.36
CA ALA A 68 -12.48 17.80 -14.98
C ALA A 68 -12.33 16.67 -13.96
N THR A 69 -12.78 16.90 -12.72
CA THR A 69 -12.60 15.95 -11.62
C THR A 69 -13.40 14.66 -11.88
N PRO A 70 -12.75 13.48 -11.93
CA PRO A 70 -13.45 12.21 -12.17
C PRO A 70 -14.41 11.85 -11.03
N SER A 71 -15.58 11.32 -11.36
CA SER A 71 -16.64 10.98 -10.38
C SER A 71 -16.31 9.80 -9.48
N ASN A 72 -15.39 8.92 -9.89
CA ASN A 72 -14.92 7.76 -9.13
C ASN A 72 -13.77 8.08 -8.15
N ARG A 73 -13.35 9.35 -8.07
CA ARG A 73 -12.21 9.80 -7.26
C ARG A 73 -12.31 9.37 -5.79
N THR A 74 -13.47 9.55 -5.16
CA THR A 74 -13.63 9.27 -3.72
C THR A 74 -13.39 7.78 -3.42
N ASN A 75 -13.94 6.89 -4.24
CA ASN A 75 -13.77 5.44 -4.07
C ASN A 75 -12.31 5.02 -4.27
N GLN A 76 -11.65 5.64 -5.24
CA GLN A 76 -10.23 5.43 -5.50
C GLN A 76 -9.34 5.91 -4.33
N MET A 77 -9.62 7.10 -3.79
CA MET A 77 -8.91 7.60 -2.60
C MET A 77 -9.10 6.69 -1.38
N ILE A 78 -10.31 6.21 -1.12
CA ILE A 78 -10.60 5.31 0.01
C ILE A 78 -9.86 3.98 -0.17
N SER A 79 -9.86 3.41 -1.38
CA SER A 79 -9.15 2.16 -1.71
C SER A 79 -7.64 2.28 -1.47
N GLU A 80 -7.03 3.34 -1.98
CA GLU A 80 -5.60 3.59 -1.86
C GLU A 80 -5.18 3.91 -0.42
N ALA A 81 -6.00 4.67 0.31
CA ALA A 81 -5.79 4.93 1.74
C ALA A 81 -5.87 3.64 2.56
N GLY A 82 -6.85 2.77 2.30
CA GLY A 82 -6.97 1.45 2.94
C GLY A 82 -5.76 0.55 2.66
N ASN A 83 -5.30 0.51 1.41
CA ASN A 83 -4.07 -0.20 1.02
C ASN A 83 -2.85 0.29 1.84
N LEU A 84 -2.69 1.61 1.94
CA LEU A 84 -1.58 2.20 2.70
C LEU A 84 -1.68 1.90 4.20
N LEU A 85 -2.87 1.91 4.78
CA LEU A 85 -3.06 1.57 6.20
C LEU A 85 -2.65 0.12 6.50
N ILE A 86 -2.98 -0.82 5.61
CA ILE A 86 -2.55 -2.23 5.75
C ILE A 86 -1.02 -2.34 5.68
N LEU A 87 -0.40 -1.57 4.78
CA LEU A 87 1.06 -1.59 4.58
C LEU A 87 1.83 -0.70 5.57
N ALA A 88 1.15 0.14 6.35
CA ALA A 88 1.77 1.15 7.21
C ALA A 88 2.64 0.51 8.30
N ASP A 89 2.15 -0.57 8.92
CA ASP A 89 2.87 -1.30 9.97
C ASP A 89 4.20 -1.85 9.43
N PHE A 90 4.15 -2.54 8.28
CA PHE A 90 5.36 -3.02 7.60
C PHE A 90 6.30 -1.87 7.20
N MET A 91 5.77 -0.78 6.65
CA MET A 91 6.57 0.37 6.21
C MET A 91 7.31 1.05 7.37
N TYR A 92 6.70 1.12 8.54
CA TYR A 92 7.33 1.67 9.75
C TYR A 92 8.61 0.89 10.10
N TYR A 93 8.51 -0.44 10.21
CA TYR A 93 9.66 -1.30 10.50
C TYR A 93 10.68 -1.33 9.36
N TYR A 94 10.22 -1.28 8.12
CA TYR A 94 11.09 -1.18 6.94
C TYR A 94 11.96 0.09 6.99
N ILE A 95 11.34 1.25 7.23
CA ILE A 95 12.05 2.54 7.30
C ILE A 95 13.01 2.53 8.51
N GLN A 96 12.54 2.07 9.67
CA GLN A 96 13.37 2.00 10.87
C GLN A 96 14.61 1.11 10.66
N ALA A 97 14.45 -0.07 10.06
CA ALA A 97 15.57 -0.96 9.75
C ALA A 97 16.56 -0.32 8.76
N ARG A 98 16.07 0.39 7.74
CA ARG A 98 16.91 1.09 6.75
C ARG A 98 17.68 2.26 7.36
N LEU A 99 17.06 3.05 8.24
CA LEU A 99 17.74 4.14 8.95
C LEU A 99 18.84 3.61 9.89
N GLN A 100 18.66 2.41 10.44
CA GLN A 100 19.68 1.72 11.24
C GLN A 100 20.78 1.04 10.40
N GLY A 101 20.72 1.12 9.07
CA GLY A 101 21.68 0.48 8.17
C GLY A 101 21.56 -1.05 8.10
N LYS A 102 20.47 -1.64 8.62
CA LYS A 102 20.23 -3.08 8.58
C LYS A 102 19.72 -3.49 7.21
N THR A 103 20.39 -4.46 6.59
CA THR A 103 20.00 -5.04 5.31
C THR A 103 18.86 -6.06 5.47
N GLU A 104 18.91 -6.85 6.55
CA GLU A 104 17.84 -7.75 6.99
C GLU A 104 16.83 -7.00 7.88
N ILE A 105 15.54 -7.12 7.54
CA ILE A 105 14.44 -6.59 8.35
C ILE A 105 14.05 -7.68 9.33
N VAL A 106 14.31 -7.44 10.61
CA VAL A 106 13.86 -8.30 11.71
C VAL A 106 12.73 -7.56 12.40
N LEU A 107 11.51 -8.11 12.32
CA LEU A 107 10.35 -7.57 13.01
C LEU A 107 10.46 -7.88 14.52
N PRO A 108 10.19 -6.92 15.42
CA PRO A 108 10.25 -7.17 16.87
C PRO A 108 9.18 -8.19 17.28
N SER A 109 9.55 -9.05 18.21
CA SER A 109 8.66 -10.11 18.68
C SER A 109 7.86 -9.66 19.89
N HIS A 110 6.62 -10.16 20.03
CA HIS A 110 5.80 -9.93 21.23
C HIS A 110 6.43 -10.51 22.51
N SER A 111 7.53 -11.27 22.40
CA SER A 111 8.32 -11.84 23.48
C SER A 111 9.45 -10.94 24.00
N ASP A 112 9.70 -9.78 23.38
CA ASP A 112 10.72 -8.83 23.85
C ASP A 112 10.17 -7.79 24.87
N GLU A 113 8.90 -7.93 25.27
CA GLU A 113 8.21 -7.10 26.27
C GLU A 113 7.99 -7.82 27.64
N VAL A 114 8.64 -8.96 27.90
CA VAL A 114 8.58 -9.66 29.20
C VAL A 114 9.97 -9.85 29.81
#